data_AF-A0A956G395-F1
#
_entry.id   AF-A0A956G395-F1
#
_cell.length_a   1.000
_cell.length_b   1.000
_cell.length_c   1.000
_cell.angle_alpha   90.00
_cell.angle_beta   90.00
_cell.angle_gamma   90.00
#
_symmetry.space_group_name_H-M   'P 1'
#
loop_
_entity.id
_entity.type
_entity.pdbx_description
1 polymer ?
#
loop_
_entity_poly.entity_id
_entity_poly.type
_entity_poly.pdbx_seq_one_letter_code
_entity_poly.pdbx_strand_id
1 'polypeptide(L)'
;MLVLMRYELFLRREAGVDDELVAAARDKAGELVRVERFEGEGEAPSGLDLGVEVDARGASEALCEAAFALAEAHGLTVFDPQLGRTVSRDDGEAIGEQIARTNAFAAAGLASLDASPRVGSRAAAKGWLILAATIVGLIVVVRLLRCAAV
;
A
#
# COMPACT_ATOMS: atom_id res chain seq x y z
N MET A 1 9.10 1.32 7.84
CA MET A 1 8.84 0.33 6.78
C MET A 1 7.72 0.90 5.95
N LEU A 2 8.02 1.45 4.77
CA LEU A 2 6.98 1.96 3.87
C LEU A 2 6.27 0.74 3.29
N VAL A 3 4.95 0.68 3.44
CA VAL A 3 4.14 -0.29 2.69
C VAL A 3 4.25 0.15 1.24
N LEU A 4 5.04 -0.56 0.44
CA LEU A 4 5.05 -0.38 -1.01
C LEU A 4 3.63 -0.65 -1.50
N MET A 5 3.01 0.37 -2.11
CA MET A 5 1.74 0.16 -2.78
C MET A 5 1.97 -0.85 -3.91
N ARG A 6 1.09 -1.84 -4.03
CA ARG A 6 1.16 -2.91 -5.03
C ARG A 6 -0.08 -2.80 -5.92
N TYR A 7 0.09 -2.98 -7.22
CA TYR A 7 -1.04 -3.28 -8.09
C TYR A 7 -1.16 -4.80 -8.24
N GLU A 8 -2.39 -5.31 -8.23
CA GLU A 8 -2.68 -6.74 -8.10
C GLU A 8 -3.74 -7.17 -9.10
N LEU A 9 -3.58 -8.36 -9.66
CA LEU A 9 -4.58 -9.06 -10.47
C LEU A 9 -4.76 -10.48 -9.92
N PHE A 10 -6.00 -10.90 -9.76
CA PHE A 10 -6.34 -12.24 -9.27
C PHE A 10 -6.74 -13.16 -10.42
N LEU A 11 -6.01 -14.25 -10.61
CA LEU A 11 -6.34 -15.30 -11.58
C LEU A 11 -7.12 -16.40 -10.86
N ARG A 12 -8.43 -16.47 -11.10
CA ARG A 12 -9.36 -17.34 -10.38
C ARG A 12 -9.66 -18.64 -11.13
N ARG A 13 -9.80 -19.75 -10.39
CA ARG A 13 -10.41 -21.00 -10.87
C ARG A 13 -11.31 -21.63 -9.81
N GLU A 14 -12.27 -22.42 -10.26
CA GLU A 14 -13.18 -23.15 -9.37
C GLU A 14 -12.48 -24.35 -8.69
N ALA A 15 -11.49 -24.96 -9.33
CA ALA A 15 -10.97 -26.27 -8.95
C ALA A 15 -9.75 -26.26 -7.99
N GLY A 16 -9.54 -25.26 -7.13
CA GLY A 16 -8.36 -25.20 -6.24
C GLY A 16 -7.09 -24.68 -6.95
N VAL A 17 -5.93 -24.59 -6.28
CA VAL A 17 -4.65 -24.21 -6.91
C VAL A 17 -3.57 -25.17 -6.46
N ASP A 18 -3.03 -25.96 -7.39
CA ASP A 18 -1.94 -26.91 -7.13
C ASP A 18 -0.55 -26.24 -7.18
N ASP A 19 0.48 -26.93 -6.68
CA ASP A 19 1.85 -26.40 -6.62
C ASP A 19 2.49 -26.31 -8.01
N GLU A 20 2.07 -27.16 -8.96
CA GLU A 20 2.54 -27.18 -10.34
C GLU A 20 2.15 -25.89 -11.07
N LEU A 21 0.90 -25.44 -10.92
CA LEU A 21 0.41 -24.19 -11.47
C LEU A 21 1.16 -22.98 -10.90
N VAL A 22 1.45 -22.97 -9.60
CA VAL A 22 2.21 -21.88 -8.96
C VAL A 22 3.64 -21.83 -9.51
N ALA A 23 4.30 -22.98 -9.67
CA ALA A 23 5.64 -23.06 -10.23
C ALA A 23 5.67 -22.59 -11.70
N ALA A 24 4.74 -23.06 -12.52
CA ALA A 24 4.62 -22.65 -13.92
C ALA A 24 4.32 -21.15 -14.06
N ALA A 25 3.47 -20.61 -13.19
CA ALA A 25 3.15 -19.19 -13.18
C ALA A 25 4.36 -18.32 -12.81
N ARG A 26 5.17 -18.75 -11.84
CA ARG A 26 6.42 -18.05 -11.47
C ARG A 26 7.44 -18.02 -12.59
N ASP A 27 7.64 -19.16 -13.26
CA ASP A 27 8.56 -19.25 -14.39
C ASP A 27 8.13 -18.31 -15.54
N LYS A 28 6.82 -18.25 -15.80
CA LYS A 28 6.27 -17.45 -16.90
C LYS A 28 6.14 -15.96 -16.62
N ALA A 29 5.84 -15.55 -15.38
CA ALA A 29 5.59 -14.16 -15.04
C ALA A 29 6.89 -13.31 -14.98
N GLY A 30 8.05 -13.97 -14.87
CA GLY A 30 9.35 -13.31 -14.82
C GLY A 30 9.64 -12.58 -13.51
N GLU A 31 10.76 -11.87 -13.44
CA GLU A 31 11.28 -11.30 -12.18
C GLU A 31 10.49 -10.09 -11.65
N LEU A 32 9.74 -9.41 -12.52
CA LEU A 32 9.01 -8.19 -12.15
C LEU A 32 7.66 -8.46 -11.50
N VAL A 33 7.12 -9.68 -11.63
CA VAL A 33 5.79 -10.05 -11.18
C VAL A 33 5.88 -11.04 -10.04
N ARG A 34 5.39 -10.64 -8.87
CA ARG A 34 5.22 -11.54 -7.73
C ARG A 34 4.03 -12.44 -7.99
N VAL A 35 4.20 -13.73 -7.77
CA VAL A 35 3.15 -14.75 -7.92
C VAL A 35 2.97 -15.51 -6.61
N GLU A 36 1.75 -15.46 -6.07
CA GLU A 36 1.37 -16.12 -4.83
C GLU A 36 0.10 -16.94 -4.99
N ARG A 37 -0.07 -17.94 -4.12
CA ARG A 37 -1.32 -18.67 -4.00
C ARG A 37 -2.32 -17.77 -3.27
N PHE A 38 -3.50 -17.62 -3.87
CA PHE A 38 -4.66 -17.00 -3.25
C PHE A 38 -5.65 -18.08 -2.84
N GLU A 39 -5.88 -18.18 -1.53
CA GLU A 39 -6.92 -19.03 -0.96
C GLU A 39 -8.11 -18.13 -0.61
N GLY A 40 -9.24 -18.33 -1.30
CA GLY A 40 -10.47 -17.62 -0.98
C GLY A 40 -11.03 -18.08 0.36
N GLU A 41 -11.67 -17.17 1.10
CA GLU A 41 -12.43 -17.55 2.29
C GLU A 41 -13.80 -18.16 1.90
N GLY A 42 -14.13 -19.33 2.45
CA GLY A 42 -15.44 -19.97 2.27
C GLY A 42 -15.66 -20.53 0.85
N GLU A 43 -16.71 -20.05 0.17
CA GLU A 43 -17.04 -20.43 -1.22
C GLU A 43 -16.29 -19.58 -2.27
N ALA A 44 -15.41 -18.67 -1.84
CA ALA A 44 -14.70 -17.80 -2.76
C ALA A 44 -13.72 -18.61 -3.64
N PRO A 45 -13.66 -18.32 -4.95
CA PRO A 45 -12.78 -19.04 -5.87
C PRO A 45 -11.31 -18.84 -5.48
N SER A 46 -10.59 -19.95 -5.36
CA SER A 46 -9.13 -20.00 -5.19
C SER A 46 -8.40 -19.60 -6.48
N GLY A 47 -7.17 -19.12 -6.36
CA GLY A 47 -6.45 -18.62 -7.53
C GLY A 47 -4.99 -18.29 -7.32
N LEU A 48 -4.44 -17.55 -8.27
CA LEU A 48 -3.15 -16.91 -8.14
C LEU A 48 -3.35 -15.41 -7.90
N ASP A 49 -2.58 -14.86 -6.98
CA ASP A 49 -2.39 -13.43 -6.81
C ASP A 49 -1.12 -13.02 -7.56
N LEU A 50 -1.28 -12.20 -8.59
CA LEU A 50 -0.18 -11.60 -9.33
C LEU A 50 -0.09 -10.14 -8.93
N GLY A 51 1.09 -9.69 -8.51
CA GLY A 51 1.28 -8.30 -8.14
C GLY A 51 2.62 -7.73 -8.55
N VAL A 52 2.64 -6.42 -8.76
CA VAL A 52 3.85 -5.65 -9.09
C VAL A 52 4.00 -4.44 -8.19
N GLU A 53 5.25 -4.08 -7.91
CA GLU A 53 5.55 -2.84 -7.20
C GLU A 53 5.16 -1.63 -8.04
N VAL A 54 4.47 -0.69 -7.39
CA VAL A 54 4.18 0.64 -7.93
C VAL A 54 5.51 1.35 -8.21
N ASP A 55 5.59 2.03 -9.37
CA ASP A 55 6.76 2.77 -9.92
C ASP A 55 7.83 1.95 -10.68
N ALA A 56 7.72 0.62 -10.75
CA ALA A 56 8.60 -0.16 -11.62
C ALA A 56 8.21 0.04 -13.11
N ARG A 57 9.13 0.62 -13.90
CA ARG A 57 8.91 0.87 -15.33
C ARG A 57 8.63 -0.43 -16.08
N GLY A 58 7.53 -0.48 -16.83
CA GLY A 58 7.12 -1.67 -17.59
C GLY A 58 6.46 -2.76 -16.75
N ALA A 59 6.33 -2.58 -15.43
CA ALA A 59 5.73 -3.60 -14.57
C ALA A 59 4.23 -3.78 -14.81
N SER A 60 3.51 -2.72 -15.23
CA SER A 60 2.10 -2.80 -15.62
C SER A 60 1.88 -3.66 -16.88
N GLU A 61 2.73 -3.47 -17.88
CA GLU A 61 2.71 -4.25 -19.12
C GLU A 61 3.07 -5.71 -18.84
N ALA A 62 4.14 -5.93 -18.06
CA ALA A 62 4.55 -7.27 -17.63
C ALA A 62 3.45 -7.99 -16.81
N LEU A 63 2.78 -7.28 -15.90
CA LEU A 63 1.67 -7.82 -15.11
C LEU A 63 0.51 -8.24 -16.02
N CYS A 64 0.08 -7.37 -16.93
CA CYS A 64 -1.01 -7.67 -17.85
C CYS A 64 -0.64 -8.83 -18.78
N GLU A 65 0.55 -8.80 -19.36
CA GLU A 65 1.04 -9.86 -20.24
C GLU A 65 1.06 -11.22 -19.52
N ALA A 66 1.65 -11.28 -18.32
CA ALA A 66 1.69 -12.48 -17.51
C ALA A 66 0.29 -12.97 -17.13
N ALA A 67 -0.58 -12.07 -16.63
CA ALA A 67 -1.92 -12.42 -16.18
C ALA A 67 -2.76 -13.00 -17.31
N PHE A 68 -2.79 -12.36 -18.48
CA PHE A 68 -3.58 -12.83 -19.61
C PHE A 68 -2.98 -14.08 -20.27
N ALA A 69 -1.65 -14.18 -20.35
CA ALA A 69 -1.00 -15.37 -20.90
C ALA A 69 -1.20 -16.61 -20.01
N LEU A 70 -1.23 -16.45 -18.68
CA LEU A 70 -1.52 -17.53 -17.74
C LEU A 70 -3.00 -17.88 -17.73
N ALA A 71 -3.88 -16.88 -17.78
CA ALA A 71 -5.31 -17.10 -17.90
C ALA A 71 -5.68 -17.92 -19.14
N GLU A 72 -5.09 -17.57 -20.29
CA GLU A 72 -5.28 -18.29 -21.54
C GLU A 72 -4.71 -19.72 -21.49
N ALA A 73 -3.50 -19.90 -20.96
CA ALA A 73 -2.85 -21.21 -20.91
C ALA A 73 -3.52 -22.20 -19.96
N HIS A 74 -4.16 -21.71 -18.89
CA HIS A 74 -4.69 -22.54 -17.81
C HIS A 74 -6.21 -22.41 -17.61
N GLY A 75 -6.90 -21.70 -18.51
CA GLY A 75 -8.35 -21.49 -18.42
C GLY A 75 -8.79 -20.72 -17.17
N LEU A 76 -7.98 -19.76 -16.72
CA LEU A 76 -8.26 -18.96 -15.52
C LEU A 76 -9.00 -17.67 -15.90
N THR A 77 -9.75 -17.12 -14.95
CA THR A 77 -10.40 -15.81 -15.13
C THR A 77 -9.60 -14.73 -14.42
N VAL A 78 -9.30 -13.62 -15.10
CA VAL A 78 -8.59 -12.48 -14.50
C VAL A 78 -9.59 -11.53 -13.85
N PHE A 79 -9.44 -11.29 -12.55
CA PHE A 79 -10.24 -10.35 -11.79
C PHE A 79 -9.34 -9.20 -11.28
N ASP A 80 -9.78 -7.98 -11.53
CA ASP A 80 -9.13 -6.78 -11.05
C ASP A 80 -9.90 -6.25 -9.81
N PRO A 81 -9.30 -6.28 -8.60
CA PRO A 81 -9.95 -5.83 -7.39
C PRO A 81 -10.07 -4.29 -7.31
N GLN A 82 -9.21 -3.54 -8.00
CA GLN A 82 -9.26 -2.09 -8.05
C GLN A 82 -10.38 -1.59 -8.97
N LEU A 83 -10.71 -2.33 -10.03
CA LEU A 83 -11.86 -2.09 -10.91
C LEU A 83 -13.13 -2.81 -10.44
N GLY A 84 -13.00 -3.78 -9.53
CA GLY A 84 -14.11 -4.54 -8.96
C GLY A 84 -14.79 -5.49 -9.95
N ARG A 85 -14.11 -5.90 -11.02
CA ARG A 85 -14.70 -6.72 -12.09
C ARG A 85 -13.69 -7.68 -12.73
N THR A 86 -14.22 -8.66 -13.44
CA THR A 86 -13.44 -9.47 -14.39
C THR A 86 -12.97 -8.59 -15.56
N VAL A 87 -11.74 -8.82 -15.99
CA VAL A 87 -11.08 -8.06 -17.06
C VAL A 87 -10.54 -8.98 -18.15
N SER A 88 -10.41 -8.44 -19.36
CA SER A 88 -9.81 -9.11 -20.52
C SER A 88 -8.63 -8.31 -21.08
N ARG A 89 -7.95 -8.82 -22.12
CA ARG A 89 -6.88 -8.09 -22.81
C ARG A 89 -7.34 -6.72 -23.32
N ASP A 90 -8.61 -6.57 -23.66
CA ASP A 90 -9.17 -5.31 -24.15
C ASP A 90 -9.22 -4.23 -23.06
N ASP A 91 -9.13 -4.62 -21.79
CA ASP A 91 -9.13 -3.71 -20.65
C ASP A 91 -7.73 -3.16 -20.30
N GLY A 92 -6.70 -3.49 -21.09
CA GLY A 92 -5.31 -3.11 -20.80
C GLY A 92 -5.11 -1.59 -20.61
N GLU A 93 -5.82 -0.76 -21.38
CA GLU A 93 -5.78 0.70 -21.22
C GLU A 93 -6.38 1.14 -19.87
N ALA A 94 -7.55 0.60 -19.50
CA ALA A 94 -8.22 0.92 -18.25
C ALA A 94 -7.39 0.50 -17.02
N ILE A 95 -6.72 -0.66 -17.10
CA ILE A 95 -5.80 -1.15 -16.07
C ILE A 95 -4.58 -0.22 -15.98
N GLY A 96 -3.99 0.15 -17.12
CA GLY A 96 -2.86 1.08 -17.19
C GLY A 96 -3.17 2.44 -16.57
N GLU A 97 -4.35 3.00 -16.86
CA GLU A 97 -4.82 4.23 -16.22
C GLU A 97 -5.01 4.08 -14.71
N GLN A 98 -5.58 2.96 -14.25
CA GLN A 98 -5.81 2.71 -12.83
C GLN A 98 -4.48 2.57 -12.08
N ILE A 99 -3.47 1.93 -12.68
CA ILE A 99 -2.10 1.87 -12.15
C ILE A 99 -1.53 3.29 -12.07
N ALA A 100 -1.63 4.09 -13.14
CA ALA A 100 -1.14 5.46 -13.14
C ALA A 100 -1.80 6.31 -12.04
N ARG A 101 -3.11 6.16 -11.81
CA ARG A 101 -3.83 6.80 -10.70
C ARG A 101 -3.31 6.36 -9.34
N THR A 102 -3.07 5.05 -9.17
CA THR A 102 -2.54 4.47 -7.92
C THR A 102 -1.14 5.01 -7.64
N ASN A 103 -0.26 5.06 -8.64
CA ASN A 103 1.09 5.60 -8.53
C ASN A 103 1.06 7.10 -8.19
N ALA A 104 0.20 7.89 -8.86
CA ALA A 104 0.05 9.31 -8.56
C ALA A 104 -0.39 9.56 -7.12
N PHE A 105 -1.29 8.74 -6.59
CA PHE A 105 -1.73 8.83 -5.20
C PHE A 105 -0.61 8.44 -4.22
N ALA A 106 0.15 7.37 -4.51
CA ALA A 106 1.30 6.96 -3.71
C ALA A 106 2.37 8.07 -3.66
N ALA A 107 2.69 8.67 -4.81
CA ALA A 107 3.62 9.78 -4.93
C ALA A 107 3.15 11.03 -4.16
N ALA A 108 1.86 11.38 -4.24
CA ALA A 108 1.29 12.48 -3.48
C ALA A 108 1.32 12.24 -1.96
N GLY A 109 1.04 11.01 -1.53
CA GLY A 109 1.15 10.58 -0.13
C GLY A 109 2.58 10.71 0.40
N LEU A 110 3.57 10.28 -0.38
CA LEU A 110 5.00 10.45 -0.05
C LEU A 110 5.40 11.93 0.00
N ALA A 111 4.97 12.74 -0.98
CA ALA A 111 5.22 14.17 -1.00
C ALA A 111 4.61 14.88 0.22
N SER A 112 3.47 14.43 0.74
CA SER A 112 2.86 14.97 1.97
C SER A 112 3.63 14.61 3.25
N LEU A 113 4.36 13.48 3.25
CA LEU A 113 5.24 13.08 4.34
C LEU A 113 6.55 13.88 4.35
N ASP A 114 7.07 14.25 3.18
CA ASP A 114 8.23 15.13 3.06
C ASP A 114 7.89 16.62 3.26
N ALA A 115 6.69 17.04 2.87
CA ALA A 115 6.19 18.40 3.09
C ALA A 115 5.64 18.63 4.50
N SER A 116 5.46 17.57 5.30
CA SER A 116 5.20 17.72 6.72
C SER A 116 6.37 18.49 7.32
N PRO A 117 6.16 19.71 7.86
CA PRO A 117 7.25 20.42 8.48
C PRO A 117 7.78 19.50 9.57
N ARG A 118 9.05 19.12 9.48
CA ARG A 118 9.82 18.58 10.60
C ARG A 118 9.91 19.70 11.63
N VAL A 119 8.78 20.07 12.24
CA VAL A 119 8.74 20.93 13.41
C VAL A 119 9.40 20.08 14.47
N GLY A 120 10.70 20.30 14.63
CA GLY A 120 11.55 19.58 15.55
C GLY A 120 10.86 19.57 16.91
N SER A 121 10.40 18.39 17.31
CA SER A 121 9.72 18.12 18.57
C SER A 121 10.52 18.63 19.78
N ARG A 122 11.82 18.87 19.61
CA ARG A 122 12.70 19.46 20.62
C ARG A 122 12.46 20.95 20.89
N ALA A 123 12.01 21.76 19.92
CA ALA A 123 11.78 23.19 20.13
C ALA A 123 10.42 23.46 20.77
N ALA A 124 9.36 22.79 20.30
CA ALA A 124 8.03 22.84 20.89
C ALA A 124 8.01 22.28 22.33
N ALA A 125 8.69 21.16 22.60
CA ALA A 125 8.79 20.61 23.96
C ALA A 125 9.51 21.57 24.93
N LYS A 126 10.57 22.27 24.48
CA LYS A 126 11.25 23.30 25.29
C LYS A 126 10.33 24.47 25.62
N GLY A 127 9.50 24.91 24.67
CA GLY A 127 8.51 25.97 24.91
C GLY A 127 7.51 25.61 26.00
N TRP A 128 6.96 24.39 25.95
CA TRP A 128 6.03 23.90 26.97
C TRP A 128 6.67 23.72 28.35
N LEU A 129 7.93 23.29 28.42
CA LEU A 129 8.67 23.18 29.68
C LEU A 129 8.95 24.55 30.31
N ILE A 130 9.31 25.56 29.51
CA ILE A 130 9.53 26.94 29.99
C ILE A 130 8.21 27.53 30.51
N LEU A 131 7.11 27.31 29.80
CA LEU A 131 5.79 27.78 30.24
C LEU A 131 5.37 27.12 31.56
N ALA A 132 5.53 25.79 31.68
CA ALA A 132 5.24 25.06 32.89
C ALA A 132 6.09 25.54 34.08
N ALA A 133 7.40 25.75 33.89
CA ALA A 133 8.28 26.27 34.93
C ALA A 133 7.89 27.69 35.39
N THR A 134 7.44 28.53 34.45
CA THR A 134 7.00 29.90 34.75
C THR A 134 5.71 29.88 35.58
N ILE A 135 4.73 29.05 35.22
CA ILE A 135 3.48 28.89 35.98
C ILE A 135 3.76 28.40 37.40
N VAL A 136 4.61 27.37 37.56
CA VAL A 136 4.99 26.86 38.88
C VAL A 136 5.70 27.93 39.70
N GLY A 137 6.66 28.65 39.10
CA GLY A 137 7.34 29.76 39.77
C GLY A 137 6.38 30.84 40.25
N LEU A 138 5.39 31.21 39.43
CA LEU A 138 4.38 32.21 39.78
C LEU A 138 3.51 31.75 40.96
N ILE A 139 3.10 30.47 40.98
CA ILE A 139 2.34 29.89 42.09
C ILE A 139 3.15 29.94 43.40
N VAL A 140 4.45 29.62 43.34
CA VAL A 140 5.34 29.67 44.51
C VAL A 140 5.52 31.10 45.03
N VAL A 141 5.74 32.07 44.14
CA VAL A 141 5.87 33.48 44.52
C VAL A 141 4.59 34.01 45.16
N VAL A 142 3.42 33.71 44.57
CA VAL A 142 2.12 34.10 45.15
C VAL A 142 1.89 33.46 46.53
N ARG A 143 2.29 32.19 46.71
CA ARG A 143 2.23 31.51 48.02
C ARG A 143 3.14 32.18 49.05
N LEU A 144 4.38 32.50 48.68
CA LEU A 144 5.34 33.17 49.58
C LEU A 144 4.87 34.57 49.99
N LEU A 145 4.38 35.36 49.04
CA LEU A 145 3.82 36.69 49.33
C LEU A 145 2.59 36.62 50.26
N ARG A 146 1.72 35.61 50.09
CA ARG A 146 0.59 35.39 51.00
C ARG A 146 1.03 34.97 52.40
N CYS A 147 2.10 34.20 52.54
CA CYS A 147 2.64 33.83 53.85
C CYS A 147 3.38 34.97 54.55
N ALA A 148 4.00 35.89 53.80
CA ALA A 148 4.71 37.05 54.36
C ALA A 148 3.77 38.23 54.71
N ALA A 149 2.53 38.21 54.24
CA ALA A 149 1.50 39.20 54.55
C ALA A 149 0.64 38.83 55.78
N VAL A 150 1.00 37.76 56.50
CA VAL A 150 0.46 37.32 57.80
C VAL A 150 1.52 37.56 58.86
#